data_AF-A0A931S3F5-F1
#
_entry.id   AF-A0A931S3F5-F1
#
_cell.length_a   1.000
_cell.length_b   1.000
_cell.length_c   1.000
_cell.angle_alpha   90.00
_cell.angle_beta   90.00
_cell.angle_gamma   90.00
#
_symmetry.space_group_name_H-M   'P 1'
#
loop_
_entity.id
_entity.type
_entity.pdbx_description
1 polymer ?
#
loop_
_entity_poly.entity_id
_entity_poly.type
_entity_poly.pdbx_seq_one_letter_code
_entity_poly.pdbx_strand_id
1 'polypeptide(L)'
;MKRFFLYGVCLFILTACGGRLPSPHTAERVVTKHFKKYGKKYKETDFGRYKVEKVEIDHIEEIQKNLASVEAFTYLAEGSSVYRVRVTLQRKALGWRYQSWENLGKR
;
A
#
# COMPACT_ATOMS: atom_id res chain seq x y z
N MET A 1 12.53 42.15 -3.75
CA MET A 1 12.95 40.85 -4.33
C MET A 1 13.51 39.82 -3.33
N LYS A 2 13.89 40.18 -2.09
CA LYS A 2 14.44 39.21 -1.11
C LYS A 2 13.39 38.37 -0.35
N ARG A 3 12.13 38.81 -0.30
CA ARG A 3 11.05 38.13 0.45
C ARG A 3 10.51 36.88 -0.26
N PHE A 4 10.42 36.89 -1.60
CA PHE A 4 9.94 35.73 -2.38
C PHE A 4 10.87 34.51 -2.31
N PHE A 5 12.18 34.73 -2.15
CA PHE A 5 13.16 33.66 -2.01
C PHE A 5 12.97 32.88 -0.69
N LEU A 6 12.57 33.57 0.39
CA LEU A 6 12.32 32.95 1.70
C LEU A 6 11.10 32.01 1.68
N TYR A 7 10.04 32.36 0.96
CA TYR A 7 8.84 31.53 0.84
C TYR A 7 9.07 30.27 0.01
N GLY A 8 9.93 30.34 -1.02
CA GLY A 8 10.33 29.19 -1.82
C GLY A 8 11.10 28.14 -1.00
N VAL A 9 12.05 28.57 -0.16
CA VAL A 9 12.87 27.68 0.67
C VAL A 9 12.05 26.99 1.77
N CYS A 10 11.09 27.68 2.40
CA CYS A 10 10.21 27.05 3.40
C CYS A 10 9.30 25.96 2.80
N LEU A 11 8.86 26.11 1.55
CA LEU A 11 8.01 25.10 0.90
C LEU A 11 8.76 23.78 0.62
N PHE A 12 10.08 23.86 0.38
CA PHE A 12 10.90 22.67 0.11
C PHE A 12 11.15 21.82 1.37
N ILE A 13 11.28 22.43 2.55
CA ILE A 13 11.64 21.73 3.80
C ILE A 13 10.48 20.83 4.29
N LEU A 14 9.23 21.16 3.99
CA LEU A 14 8.06 20.35 4.39
C LEU A 14 7.87 19.07 3.56
N THR A 15 8.58 18.91 2.44
CA THR A 15 8.50 17.71 1.60
C THR A 15 9.53 16.63 1.95
N ALA A 16 10.43 16.90 2.90
CA ALA A 16 11.52 15.99 3.27
C ALA A 16 11.10 14.81 4.17
N CYS A 17 9.87 14.76 4.66
CA CYS A 17 9.35 13.63 5.46
C CYS A 17 8.94 12.42 4.60
N GLY A 18 9.71 12.09 3.56
CA GLY A 18 9.56 10.85 2.81
C GLY A 18 10.17 9.69 3.59
N GLY A 19 9.46 9.19 4.59
CA GLY A 19 9.89 8.12 5.49
C GLY A 19 10.47 6.89 4.76
N ARG A 20 11.42 6.22 5.41
CA ARG A 20 12.12 5.02 4.91
C ARG A 20 11.17 3.85 4.68
N LEU A 21 10.03 3.84 5.37
CA LEU A 21 8.91 2.93 5.20
C LEU A 21 7.68 3.65 4.64
N PRO A 22 6.76 2.95 3.95
CA PRO A 22 5.45 3.52 3.62
C PRO A 22 4.69 3.82 4.91
N SER A 23 3.93 4.92 4.93
CA SER A 23 2.95 5.12 6.00
C SER A 23 1.84 4.05 5.90
N PRO A 24 1.18 3.68 7.02
CA PRO A 24 0.06 2.73 6.98
C PRO A 24 -1.00 3.09 5.96
N HIS A 25 -1.38 4.37 5.87
CA HIS A 25 -2.32 4.86 4.86
C HIS A 25 -1.81 4.70 3.41
N THR A 26 -0.51 4.92 3.18
CA THR A 26 0.09 4.68 1.85
C THR A 26 0.07 3.19 1.50
N ALA A 27 0.43 2.33 2.45
CA ALA A 27 0.42 0.89 2.28
C ALA A 27 -1.01 0.40 1.97
N GLU A 28 -1.99 0.77 2.80
CA GLU A 28 -3.41 0.46 2.62
C GLU A 28 -3.91 0.85 1.22
N ARG A 29 -3.63 2.09 0.79
CA ARG A 29 -4.03 2.58 -0.52
C ARG A 29 -3.41 1.77 -1.66
N VAL A 30 -2.13 1.41 -1.55
CA VAL A 30 -1.43 0.63 -2.58
C VAL A 30 -1.98 -0.80 -2.63
N VAL A 31 -2.17 -1.43 -1.48
CA VAL A 31 -2.70 -2.80 -1.34
C VAL A 31 -4.15 -2.86 -1.85
N THR A 32 -5.01 -1.93 -1.43
CA THR A 32 -6.41 -1.82 -1.92
C THR A 32 -6.46 -1.65 -3.42
N LYS A 33 -5.64 -0.74 -3.98
CA LYS A 33 -5.56 -0.54 -5.43
C LYS A 33 -5.12 -1.80 -6.16
N HIS A 34 -4.17 -2.53 -5.60
CA HIS A 34 -3.73 -3.81 -6.15
C HIS A 34 -4.88 -4.82 -6.19
N PHE A 35 -5.51 -5.13 -5.05
CA PHE A 35 -6.54 -6.17 -5.02
C PHE A 35 -7.80 -5.81 -5.80
N LYS A 36 -8.17 -4.52 -5.87
CA LYS A 36 -9.22 -4.07 -6.80
C LYS A 36 -8.86 -4.31 -8.28
N LYS A 37 -7.60 -4.16 -8.66
CA LYS A 37 -7.14 -4.46 -10.03
C LYS A 37 -7.02 -5.97 -10.25
N TYR A 38 -6.55 -6.70 -9.26
CA TYR A 38 -6.41 -8.16 -9.28
C TYR A 38 -7.76 -8.83 -9.49
N GLY A 39 -8.77 -8.49 -8.69
CA GLY A 39 -10.13 -9.03 -8.83
C GLY A 39 -10.77 -8.74 -10.19
N LYS A 40 -10.53 -7.55 -10.74
CA LYS A 40 -10.97 -7.22 -12.11
C LYS A 40 -10.31 -8.09 -13.18
N LYS A 41 -9.05 -8.51 -12.97
CA LYS A 41 -8.29 -9.33 -13.91
C LYS A 41 -8.64 -10.82 -13.79
N TYR A 42 -8.84 -11.32 -12.57
CA TYR A 42 -9.04 -12.74 -12.26
C TYR A 42 -10.41 -12.94 -11.61
N LYS A 43 -11.46 -12.98 -12.44
CA LYS A 43 -12.88 -12.98 -12.01
C LYS A 43 -13.28 -14.27 -11.28
N GLU A 44 -12.58 -15.35 -11.58
CA GLU A 44 -12.78 -16.68 -11.01
C GLU A 44 -12.27 -16.82 -9.57
N THR A 45 -11.40 -15.91 -9.12
CA THR A 45 -10.87 -15.87 -7.74
C THR A 45 -11.86 -15.22 -6.78
N ASP A 46 -11.73 -15.48 -5.48
CA ASP A 46 -12.55 -14.83 -4.46
C ASP A 46 -12.49 -13.30 -4.53
N PHE A 47 -11.32 -12.73 -4.82
CA PHE A 47 -11.15 -11.28 -5.01
C PHE A 47 -11.87 -10.74 -6.26
N GLY A 48 -12.15 -11.60 -7.24
CA GLY A 48 -12.88 -11.26 -8.46
C GLY A 48 -14.39 -11.47 -8.35
N ARG A 49 -14.80 -12.49 -7.60
CA ARG A 49 -16.21 -12.77 -7.27
C ARG A 49 -16.77 -11.77 -6.28
N TYR A 50 -15.98 -11.43 -5.26
CA TYR A 50 -16.38 -10.56 -4.16
C TYR A 50 -15.57 -9.27 -4.17
N LYS A 51 -16.25 -8.14 -3.96
CA LYS A 51 -15.57 -6.84 -3.92
C LYS A 51 -14.71 -6.73 -2.66
N VAL A 52 -13.50 -6.20 -2.82
CA VAL A 52 -12.64 -5.77 -1.72
C VAL A 52 -13.25 -4.56 -1.04
N GLU A 53 -13.67 -4.72 0.21
CA GLU A 53 -14.28 -3.65 1.02
C GLU A 53 -13.22 -2.86 1.78
N LYS A 54 -12.40 -3.58 2.55
CA LYS A 54 -11.46 -3.00 3.50
C LYS A 54 -10.12 -3.73 3.42
N VAL A 55 -9.05 -2.97 3.62
CA VAL A 55 -7.72 -3.51 3.88
C VAL A 55 -7.26 -2.92 5.20
N GLU A 56 -6.82 -3.77 6.12
CA GLU A 56 -6.22 -3.35 7.39
C GLU A 56 -4.75 -3.73 7.39
N ILE A 57 -3.88 -2.77 7.71
CA ILE A 57 -2.44 -3.02 7.80
C ILE A 57 -2.14 -3.51 9.22
N ASP A 58 -1.55 -4.70 9.30
CA ASP A 58 -1.14 -5.33 10.56
C ASP A 58 0.31 -4.95 10.90
N HIS A 59 1.21 -5.16 9.95
CA HIS A 59 2.64 -4.91 10.15
C HIS A 59 3.31 -4.35 8.89
N ILE A 60 4.30 -3.48 9.09
CA ILE A 60 5.15 -2.94 8.02
C ILE A 60 6.61 -3.11 8.46
N GLU A 61 7.39 -3.81 7.66
CA GLU A 61 8.80 -4.09 7.93
C GLU A 61 9.66 -3.65 6.73
N GLU A 62 10.87 -3.17 7.00
CA GLU A 62 11.83 -2.92 5.94
C GLU A 62 12.58 -4.21 5.63
N ILE A 63 12.50 -4.67 4.38
CA ILE A 63 13.33 -5.79 3.90
C ILE A 63 14.73 -5.26 3.56
N GLN A 64 14.78 -4.15 2.82
CA GLN A 64 16.01 -3.44 2.45
C GLN A 64 15.67 -2.01 2.00
N LYS A 65 16.70 -1.20 1.71
CA LYS A 65 16.50 0.17 1.21
C LYS A 65 15.53 0.18 0.01
N ASN A 66 14.46 0.97 0.13
CA ASN A 66 13.39 1.11 -0.88
C ASN A 66 12.53 -0.16 -1.09
N LEU A 67 12.55 -1.12 -0.17
CA LEU A 67 11.75 -2.33 -0.23
C LEU A 67 11.16 -2.65 1.15
N ALA A 68 9.83 -2.72 1.24
CA ALA A 68 9.11 -2.97 2.47
C ALA A 68 8.17 -4.17 2.31
N SER A 69 8.08 -4.98 3.35
CA SER A 69 7.04 -5.99 3.52
C SER A 69 5.86 -5.36 4.25
N VAL A 70 4.65 -5.64 3.78
CA VAL A 70 3.40 -5.18 4.39
C VAL A 70 2.51 -6.39 4.61
N GLU A 71 2.25 -6.74 5.86
CA GLU A 71 1.24 -7.72 6.21
C GLU A 71 -0.10 -7.01 6.41
N ALA A 72 -1.14 -7.53 5.76
CA ALA A 72 -2.45 -6.92 5.76
C ALA A 72 -3.58 -7.95 5.78
N PHE A 73 -4.72 -7.56 6.33
CA PHE A 73 -5.98 -8.29 6.26
C PHE A 73 -6.88 -7.67 5.20
N THR A 74 -7.35 -8.47 4.24
CA THR A 74 -8.23 -8.03 3.16
C THR A 74 -9.64 -8.60 3.35
N TYR A 75 -10.62 -7.71 3.47
CA TYR A 75 -12.03 -8.02 3.73
C TYR A 75 -12.84 -7.96 2.44
N LEU A 76 -13.72 -8.95 2.22
CA LEU A 76 -14.55 -9.10 1.02
C LEU A 76 -16.05 -9.00 1.35
N ALA A 77 -16.82 -8.38 0.46
CA ALA A 77 -18.17 -7.86 0.73
C ALA A 77 -19.29 -8.87 1.02
N GLU A 78 -19.14 -10.15 0.67
CA GLU A 78 -20.29 -11.07 0.65
C GLU A 78 -19.99 -12.47 1.22
N GLY A 79 -18.93 -12.66 2.02
CA GLY A 79 -18.63 -14.02 2.49
C GLY A 79 -17.61 -14.19 3.60
N SER A 80 -17.46 -13.22 4.51
CA SER A 80 -16.73 -13.37 5.78
C SER A 80 -15.23 -13.71 5.68
N SER A 81 -14.70 -13.77 4.46
CA SER A 81 -13.39 -14.33 4.20
C SER A 81 -12.35 -13.24 4.36
N VAL A 82 -11.61 -13.31 5.46
CA VAL A 82 -10.50 -12.40 5.73
C VAL A 82 -9.23 -13.08 5.25
N TYR A 83 -8.60 -12.48 4.24
CA TYR A 83 -7.34 -12.97 3.72
C TYR A 83 -6.19 -12.24 4.40
N ARG A 84 -5.32 -13.00 5.07
CA ARG A 84 -4.03 -12.47 5.51
C ARG A 84 -3.07 -12.56 4.33
N VAL A 85 -2.53 -11.43 3.92
CA VAL A 85 -1.65 -11.32 2.76
C VAL A 85 -0.36 -10.61 3.16
N ARG A 86 0.74 -11.02 2.55
CA ARG A 86 2.01 -10.30 2.60
C ARG A 86 2.23 -9.62 1.26
N VAL A 87 2.43 -8.32 1.26
CA VAL A 87 2.61 -7.53 0.05
C VAL A 87 3.98 -6.86 0.11
N THR A 88 4.79 -7.07 -0.92
CA THR A 88 6.05 -6.36 -1.07
C THR A 88 5.82 -5.05 -1.80
N LEU A 89 6.19 -3.94 -1.17
CA LEU A 89 6.16 -2.60 -1.74
C LEU A 89 7.57 -2.11 -2.05
N GLN A 90 7.74 -1.51 -3.22
CA GLN A 90 8.99 -0.90 -3.64
C GLN A 90 8.84 0.62 -3.77
N ARG A 91 9.79 1.38 -3.20
CA ARG A 91 9.86 2.83 -3.39
C ARG A 91 10.40 3.13 -4.78
N LYS A 92 9.63 3.88 -5.56
CA LYS A 92 10.02 4.46 -6.85
C LYS A 92 10.12 5.99 -6.73
N ALA A 93 10.52 6.67 -7.80
CA ALA A 93 10.66 8.12 -7.84
C ALA A 93 9.41 8.88 -7.34
N LEU A 94 8.21 8.34 -7.63
CA LEU A 94 6.92 8.93 -7.26
C LEU A 94 6.19 8.16 -6.15
N GLY A 95 6.94 7.63 -5.18
CA GLY A 95 6.40 6.95 -3.99
C GLY A 95 6.37 5.43 -4.09
N TRP A 96 5.66 4.80 -3.15
CA TRP A 96 5.60 3.34 -3.00
C TRP A 96 4.68 2.69 -4.04
N ARG A 97 5.11 1.56 -4.59
CA ARG A 97 4.40 0.78 -5.61
C ARG A 97 4.37 -0.69 -5.21
N TYR A 98 3.30 -1.37 -5.60
CA TYR A 98 3.21 -2.83 -5.50
C TYR A 98 4.32 -3.50 -6.33
N GLN A 99 4.96 -4.53 -5.77
CA GLN A 99 5.93 -5.38 -6.47
C GLN A 99 5.45 -6.85 -6.54
N SER A 100 5.12 -7.45 -5.41
CA SER A 100 4.62 -8.84 -5.32
C SER A 100 3.68 -9.00 -4.12
N TRP A 101 2.94 -10.11 -4.08
CA TRP A 101 2.19 -10.52 -2.89
C TRP A 101 2.16 -12.03 -2.73
N GLU A 102 1.91 -12.47 -1.50
CA GLU A 102 1.75 -13.86 -1.09
C GLU A 102 0.47 -13.99 -0.26
N ASN A 103 -0.25 -15.09 -0.45
CA ASN A 103 -1.39 -15.45 0.41
C ASN A 103 -0.86 -16.21 1.63
N LEU A 104 -1.03 -15.63 2.83
CA LEU A 104 -0.63 -16.28 4.08
C LEU A 104 -1.73 -17.17 4.67
N GLY A 105 -2.90 -17.21 4.03
CA GLY A 105 -4.04 -18.02 4.42
C GLY A 105 -5.31 -17.21 4.63
N LYS A 106 -6.41 -17.96 4.74
CA LYS A 106 -7.72 -17.45 5.09
C LYS A 106 -7.92 -17.62 6.59
N ARG A 107 -8.44 -16.58 7.24
CA ARG A 107 -8.88 -16.63 8.63
C ARG A 107 -10.39 -16.84 8.71
#